data_AF-V8D1A5-F1
#
_entry.id   AF-V8D1A5-F1
#
_cell.length_a   1.000
_cell.length_b   1.000
_cell.length_c   1.000
_cell.angle_alpha   90.00
_cell.angle_beta   90.00
_cell.angle_gamma   90.00
#
_symmetry.space_group_name_H-M   'P 1'
#
loop_
_entity.id
_entity.type
_entity.pdbx_description
1 polymer ?
#
loop_
_entity_poly.entity_id
_entity_poly.type
_entity_poly.pdbx_seq_one_letter_code
_entity_poly.pdbx_strand_id
1 'polypeptide(L)'
;MSAPYGAHAGEGAETNPPSIGELLSNVSEDLSILVRQELALAKAEATQTASRVGKGSGMLAGAAVAGYFVLLFLSIALWWGLGNAIGHAWSALVVMLIWAIIAGVLAVLGRTALRKAKGLPQTTDTVKNIPGALTPHPQERS
;
A
#
# COMPACT_ATOMS: atom_id res chain seq x y z
N MET A 1 37.32 -0.44 -76.26
CA MET A 1 36.04 -0.24 -76.96
C MET A 1 34.97 -0.93 -76.13
N SER A 2 34.11 -0.13 -75.48
CA SER A 2 32.82 -0.43 -74.81
C SER A 2 32.69 -1.60 -73.79
N ALA A 3 32.47 -1.22 -72.53
CA ALA A 3 31.73 -2.00 -71.53
C ALA A 3 30.20 -1.90 -71.78
N PRO A 4 29.38 -2.86 -71.34
CA PRO A 4 27.99 -2.61 -71.00
C PRO A 4 27.83 -2.57 -69.48
N TYR A 5 27.68 -1.35 -68.96
CA TYR A 5 27.15 -1.11 -67.62
C TYR A 5 25.63 -1.30 -67.73
N GLY A 6 25.11 -2.38 -67.16
CA GLY A 6 23.67 -2.57 -66.97
C GLY A 6 23.17 -1.56 -65.96
N ALA A 7 22.59 -0.49 -66.46
CA ALA A 7 21.91 0.51 -65.65
C ALA A 7 20.68 -0.11 -64.97
N HIS A 8 20.72 -0.24 -63.64
CA HIS A 8 19.51 -0.17 -62.84
C HIS A 8 19.09 1.31 -62.79
N ALA A 9 18.51 1.76 -63.92
CA ALA A 9 17.74 2.99 -63.96
C ALA A 9 16.56 2.83 -62.99
N GLY A 10 16.40 3.82 -62.11
CA GLY A 10 15.60 3.72 -60.91
C GLY A 10 14.12 3.45 -61.17
N GLU A 11 13.54 2.66 -60.27
CA GLU A 11 12.15 2.86 -59.88
C GLU A 11 12.22 3.61 -58.54
N GLY A 12 11.94 4.91 -58.58
CA GLY A 12 11.75 5.69 -57.37
C GLY A 12 10.59 5.09 -56.61
N ALA A 13 10.87 4.42 -55.49
CA ALA A 13 9.92 4.40 -54.41
C ALA A 13 9.77 5.86 -53.98
N GLU A 14 8.80 6.57 -54.56
CA GLU A 14 8.30 7.83 -54.04
C GLU A 14 7.97 7.58 -52.57
N THR A 15 8.90 7.95 -51.70
CA THR A 15 8.64 8.09 -50.27
C THR A 15 7.76 9.33 -50.14
N ASN A 16 6.48 9.16 -50.48
CA ASN A 16 5.46 10.12 -50.12
C ASN A 16 5.61 10.38 -48.62
N PRO A 17 5.80 11.64 -48.20
CA PRO A 17 5.91 11.96 -46.78
C PRO A 17 4.67 11.41 -46.08
N PRO A 18 4.83 10.72 -44.93
CA PRO A 18 3.71 10.12 -44.22
C PRO A 18 2.63 11.17 -44.02
N SER A 19 1.39 10.80 -44.36
CA SER A 19 0.29 11.75 -44.27
C SER A 19 0.09 12.16 -42.80
N ILE A 20 -0.43 13.37 -42.56
CA ILE A 20 -0.69 13.86 -41.19
C ILE A 20 -1.62 12.90 -40.42
N GLY A 21 -2.53 12.21 -41.11
CA GLY A 21 -3.40 11.19 -40.50
C GLY A 21 -2.64 9.95 -40.04
N GLU A 22 -1.61 9.55 -40.77
CA GLU A 22 -0.76 8.40 -40.47
C GLU A 22 0.19 8.71 -39.29
N LEU A 23 0.73 9.94 -39.24
CA LEU A 23 1.51 10.42 -38.09
C LEU A 23 0.67 10.50 -36.81
N LEU A 24 -0.56 11.01 -36.88
CA LEU A 24 -1.49 11.07 -35.75
C LEU A 24 -1.89 9.66 -35.27
N SER A 25 -2.09 8.73 -36.20
CA SER A 25 -2.38 7.32 -35.87
C SER A 25 -1.22 6.69 -35.10
N ASN A 26 0.01 6.86 -35.57
CA ASN A 26 1.21 6.32 -34.92
C ASN A 26 1.41 6.92 -33.53
N VAL A 27 1.24 8.23 -33.37
CA VAL A 27 1.33 8.88 -32.05
C VAL A 27 0.25 8.39 -31.09
N SER A 28 -0.99 8.21 -31.56
CA SER A 28 -2.09 7.67 -30.74
C SER A 28 -1.82 6.23 -30.31
N GLU A 29 -1.18 5.44 -31.16
CA GLU A 29 -0.78 4.06 -30.87
C GLU A 29 0.37 4.03 -29.84
N ASP A 30 1.39 4.86 -30.01
CA ASP A 30 2.51 5.00 -29.07
C ASP A 30 2.05 5.45 -27.68
N LEU A 31 1.14 6.43 -27.61
CA LEU A 31 0.53 6.87 -26.36
C LEU A 31 -0.29 5.75 -25.71
N SER A 32 -1.03 4.97 -26.51
CA SER A 32 -1.77 3.81 -26.00
C SER A 32 -0.85 2.74 -25.44
N ILE A 33 0.32 2.52 -26.04
CA ILE A 33 1.36 1.61 -25.55
C ILE A 33 1.92 2.13 -24.22
N LEU A 34 2.28 3.41 -24.13
CA LEU A 34 2.82 4.03 -22.92
C LEU A 34 1.84 3.93 -21.74
N VAL A 35 0.56 4.27 -21.96
CA VAL A 35 -0.47 4.17 -20.91
C VAL A 35 -0.61 2.74 -20.39
N ARG A 36 -0.59 1.75 -21.29
CA ARG A 36 -0.64 0.33 -20.90
C ARG A 36 0.61 -0.11 -20.14
N GLN A 37 1.78 0.41 -20.50
CA GLN A 37 3.05 0.13 -19.82
C GLN A 37 3.08 0.72 -18.41
N GLU A 38 2.67 1.99 -18.25
CA GLU A 38 2.56 2.65 -16.95
C GLU A 38 1.56 1.91 -16.04
N LEU A 39 0.42 1.47 -16.58
CA LEU A 39 -0.53 0.64 -15.85
C LEU A 39 0.06 -0.72 -15.46
N ALA A 40 0.80 -1.37 -16.36
CA ALA A 40 1.46 -2.64 -16.07
C ALA A 40 2.53 -2.49 -14.98
N LEU A 41 3.30 -1.40 -15.02
CA LEU A 41 4.31 -1.07 -14.02
C LEU A 41 3.67 -0.75 -12.68
N ALA A 42 2.68 0.15 -12.63
CA ALA A 42 1.94 0.49 -11.43
C ALA A 42 1.28 -0.76 -10.80
N LYS A 43 0.74 -1.66 -11.63
CA LYS A 43 0.21 -2.94 -11.15
C LYS A 43 1.30 -3.84 -10.58
N ALA A 44 2.47 -3.91 -11.21
CA ALA A 44 3.60 -4.68 -10.72
C ALA A 44 4.12 -4.14 -9.37
N GLU A 45 4.30 -2.83 -9.25
CA GLU A 45 4.70 -2.17 -8.01
C GLU A 45 3.64 -2.33 -6.91
N ALA A 46 2.36 -2.18 -7.23
CA ALA A 46 1.27 -2.40 -6.29
C ALA A 46 1.26 -3.85 -5.79
N THR A 47 1.45 -4.82 -6.68
CA THR A 47 1.51 -6.25 -6.33
C THR A 47 2.74 -6.56 -5.48
N GLN A 48 3.90 -6.01 -5.82
CA GLN A 48 5.14 -6.19 -5.06
C GLN A 48 5.02 -5.56 -3.67
N THR A 49 4.44 -4.37 -3.58
CA THR A 49 4.15 -3.67 -2.32
C THR A 49 3.16 -4.47 -1.48
N ALA A 50 2.05 -4.93 -2.07
CA ALA A 50 1.05 -5.75 -1.40
C ALA A 50 1.65 -7.07 -0.88
N SER A 51 2.52 -7.72 -1.65
CA SER A 51 3.21 -8.94 -1.24
C SER A 51 4.17 -8.68 -0.07
N ARG A 52 4.98 -7.62 -0.14
CA ARG A 52 5.93 -7.27 0.94
C ARG A 52 5.19 -6.88 2.22
N VAL A 53 4.18 -6.03 2.11
CA VAL A 53 3.34 -5.61 3.25
C VAL A 53 2.58 -6.81 3.79
N GLY A 54 2.00 -7.65 2.93
CA GLY A 54 1.24 -8.84 3.32
C GLY A 54 2.09 -9.89 4.04
N LYS A 55 3.31 -10.14 3.56
CA LYS A 55 4.25 -11.03 4.26
C LYS A 55 4.65 -10.46 5.62
N GLY A 56 4.97 -9.16 5.67
CA GLY A 56 5.34 -8.48 6.90
C GLY A 56 4.21 -8.49 7.94
N SER A 57 2.99 -8.13 7.52
CA SER A 57 1.82 -8.15 8.40
C SER A 57 1.46 -9.56 8.85
N GLY A 58 1.57 -10.56 7.96
CA GLY A 58 1.37 -11.97 8.30
C GLY A 58 2.37 -12.47 9.34
N MET A 59 3.65 -12.14 9.20
CA MET A 59 4.67 -12.48 10.20
C MET A 59 4.40 -11.80 11.55
N LEU A 60 3.98 -10.54 11.56
CA LEU A 60 3.63 -9.84 12.81
C LEU A 60 2.38 -10.43 13.47
N ALA A 61 1.36 -10.81 12.69
CA ALA A 61 0.20 -11.51 13.21
C ALA A 61 0.58 -12.87 13.82
N GLY A 62 1.41 -13.65 13.12
CA GLY A 62 1.94 -14.91 13.63
C GLY A 62 2.76 -14.72 14.91
N ALA A 63 3.62 -13.69 14.98
CA ALA A 63 4.38 -13.35 16.17
C ALA A 63 3.48 -12.94 17.35
N ALA A 64 2.38 -12.23 17.10
CA ALA A 64 1.40 -11.89 18.13
C ALA A 64 0.74 -13.15 18.72
N VAL A 65 0.34 -14.11 17.87
CA VAL A 65 -0.23 -15.39 18.31
C VAL A 65 0.80 -16.22 19.08
N ALA A 66 2.02 -16.35 18.55
CA ALA A 66 3.10 -17.07 19.24
C ALA A 66 3.44 -16.43 20.60
N GLY A 67 3.53 -15.10 20.64
CA GLY A 67 3.74 -14.33 21.87
C GLY A 67 2.63 -14.55 22.90
N TYR A 68 1.37 -14.63 22.46
CA TYR A 68 0.24 -14.97 23.33
C TYR A 68 0.41 -16.35 23.98
N PHE A 69 0.81 -17.38 23.21
CA PHE A 69 1.07 -18.70 23.77
C PHE A 69 2.26 -18.73 24.74
N VAL A 70 3.33 -17.99 24.44
CA VAL A 70 4.46 -17.84 25.38
C VAL A 70 3.98 -17.28 26.71
N LEU A 71 3.18 -16.21 26.68
CA LEU A 71 2.63 -15.57 27.86
C LEU A 71 1.67 -16.50 28.63
N LEU A 72 0.86 -17.28 27.92
CA LEU A 72 -0.03 -18.29 28.51
C LEU A 72 0.78 -19.37 29.26
N PHE A 73 1.76 -20.00 28.59
CA PHE A 73 2.56 -21.05 29.22
C PHE A 73 3.44 -20.51 30.35
N LEU A 74 3.98 -19.29 30.20
CA LEU A 74 4.70 -18.62 31.27
C LEU A 74 3.81 -18.40 32.50
N SER A 75 2.54 -18.01 32.30
CA SER A 75 1.58 -17.83 33.39
C SER A 75 1.28 -19.14 34.11
N ILE A 76 1.10 -20.23 33.37
CA ILE A 76 0.88 -21.57 33.94
C ILE A 76 2.12 -22.02 34.71
N ALA A 77 3.31 -21.87 34.13
CA ALA A 77 4.57 -22.23 34.77
C ALA A 77 4.80 -21.42 36.05
N LEU A 78 4.53 -20.12 36.03
CA LEU A 78 4.64 -19.26 37.20
C LEU A 78 3.64 -19.66 38.28
N TRP A 79 2.39 -19.93 37.91
CA TRP A 79 1.36 -20.40 38.85
C TRP A 79 1.81 -21.71 39.50
N TRP A 80 2.20 -22.72 38.72
CA TRP A 80 2.67 -24.00 39.27
C TRP A 80 3.93 -23.85 40.13
N GLY A 81 4.89 -23.04 39.70
CA GLY A 81 6.12 -22.76 40.42
C GLY A 81 5.88 -22.10 41.78
N LEU A 82 5.06 -21.05 41.83
CA LEU A 82 4.63 -20.43 43.09
C LEU A 82 3.73 -21.37 43.90
N GLY A 83 2.95 -22.21 43.24
CA GLY A 83 2.02 -23.15 43.87
C GLY A 83 2.71 -24.06 44.86
N ASN A 84 3.93 -24.49 44.53
CA ASN A 84 4.76 -25.32 45.41
C ASN A 84 5.29 -24.58 46.66
N ALA A 85 5.36 -23.24 46.62
CA ALA A 85 5.88 -22.43 47.71
C ALA A 85 4.78 -21.85 48.61
N ILE A 86 3.69 -21.34 48.02
CA ILE A 86 2.63 -20.58 48.73
C ILE A 86 1.22 -21.16 48.53
N GLY A 87 1.10 -22.27 47.81
CA GLY A 87 -0.19 -22.88 47.46
C GLY A 87 -0.80 -22.32 46.18
N HIS A 88 -1.52 -23.18 45.45
CA HIS A 88 -2.07 -22.83 44.13
C HIS A 88 -3.09 -21.69 44.18
N ALA A 89 -3.91 -21.58 45.24
CA ALA A 89 -4.89 -20.50 45.35
C ALA A 89 -4.23 -19.10 45.47
N TRP A 90 -3.22 -18.97 46.33
CA TRP A 90 -2.47 -17.72 46.50
C TRP A 90 -1.64 -17.37 45.27
N SER A 91 -1.09 -18.39 44.61
CA SER A 91 -0.35 -18.22 43.36
C SER A 91 -1.23 -17.63 42.26
N ALA A 92 -2.48 -18.06 42.16
CA ALA A 92 -3.45 -17.51 41.21
C ALA A 92 -3.63 -15.99 41.39
N LEU A 93 -3.76 -15.53 42.65
CA LEU A 93 -3.92 -14.11 42.97
C LEU A 93 -2.67 -13.30 42.60
N VAL A 94 -1.48 -13.86 42.80
CA VAL A 94 -0.22 -13.21 42.40
C VAL A 94 -0.12 -13.09 40.88
N VAL A 95 -0.39 -14.17 40.14
CA VAL A 95 -0.36 -14.14 38.66
C VAL A 95 -1.42 -13.18 38.11
N MET A 96 -2.62 -13.15 38.71
CA MET A 96 -3.67 -12.18 38.37
C MET A 96 -3.20 -10.74 38.59
N LEU A 97 -2.57 -10.44 39.73
CA LEU A 97 -2.09 -9.10 40.02
C LEU A 97 -1.01 -8.64 39.03
N ILE A 98 -0.09 -9.54 38.65
CA ILE A 98 0.93 -9.26 37.63
C ILE A 98 0.26 -8.88 36.30
N TRP A 99 -0.72 -9.66 35.85
CA TRP A 99 -1.45 -9.37 34.61
C TRP A 99 -2.26 -8.08 34.69
N ALA A 100 -2.86 -7.76 35.84
CA ALA A 100 -3.58 -6.50 36.04
C ALA A 100 -2.65 -5.29 35.87
N ILE A 101 -1.43 -5.37 36.41
CA ILE A 101 -0.41 -4.31 36.26
C ILE A 101 0.01 -4.19 34.79
N ILE A 102 0.34 -5.30 34.12
CA ILE A 102 0.73 -5.32 32.71
C ILE A 102 -0.38 -4.71 31.84
N ALA A 103 -1.63 -5.13 32.06
CA ALA A 103 -2.78 -4.62 31.32
C ALA A 103 -2.98 -3.12 31.55
N GLY A 104 -2.84 -2.64 32.79
CA GLY A 104 -2.90 -1.22 33.13
C GLY A 104 -1.85 -0.40 32.38
N VAL A 105 -0.59 -0.85 32.36
CA VAL A 105 0.50 -0.19 31.64
C VAL A 105 0.23 -0.18 30.13
N LEU A 106 -0.16 -1.32 29.54
CA LEU A 106 -0.48 -1.42 28.12
C LEU A 106 -1.65 -0.52 27.72
N ALA A 107 -2.68 -0.41 28.56
CA ALA A 107 -3.81 0.48 28.32
C ALA A 107 -3.38 1.96 28.28
N VAL A 108 -2.49 2.38 29.19
CA VAL A 108 -1.95 3.75 29.23
C VAL A 108 -1.06 4.04 28.00
N LEU A 109 -0.15 3.11 27.67
CA LEU A 109 0.73 3.26 26.50
C LEU A 109 -0.06 3.26 25.20
N GLY A 110 -1.01 2.33 25.03
CA GLY A 110 -1.89 2.25 23.88
C GLY A 110 -2.72 3.52 23.71
N ARG A 111 -3.33 4.02 24.80
CA ARG A 111 -4.07 5.29 24.78
C ARG A 111 -3.18 6.47 24.38
N THR A 112 -1.93 6.49 24.83
CA THR A 112 -0.97 7.53 24.48
C THR A 112 -0.56 7.46 23.00
N ALA A 113 -0.30 6.26 22.49
CA ALA A 113 0.02 6.04 21.08
C ALA A 113 -1.15 6.45 20.16
N LEU A 114 -2.38 6.06 20.49
CA LEU A 114 -3.58 6.47 19.74
C LEU A 114 -3.81 7.98 19.75
N ARG A 115 -3.54 8.65 20.88
CA ARG A 115 -3.62 10.11 20.98
C ARG A 115 -2.59 10.80 20.11
N LYS A 116 -1.35 10.30 20.05
CA LYS A 116 -0.30 10.82 19.17
C LYS A 116 -0.65 10.60 17.69
N ALA A 117 -1.21 9.44 17.35
CA ALA A 117 -1.65 9.13 15.98
C ALA A 117 -2.80 10.04 15.50
N LYS A 118 -3.73 10.42 16.39
CA LYS A 118 -4.78 11.42 16.12
C LYS A 118 -4.26 12.85 15.89
N GLY A 119 -2.99 13.12 16.13
CA GLY A 119 -2.34 14.41 15.84
C GLY A 119 -1.85 14.57 14.40
N LEU A 120 -1.95 13.53 13.54
CA LEU A 120 -1.75 13.68 12.09
C LEU A 120 -2.98 14.38 11.51
N PRO A 121 -2.79 15.48 10.75
CA PRO A 121 -3.81 16.49 10.51
C PRO A 121 -5.06 15.90 9.85
N GLN A 122 -6.21 16.39 10.28
CA GLN A 122 -7.52 16.17 9.69
C GLN A 122 -7.57 16.70 8.25
N THR A 123 -6.94 16.01 7.30
CA THR A 123 -7.18 16.25 5.87
C THR A 123 -8.63 15.91 5.47
N THR A 124 -9.38 15.26 6.35
CA THR A 124 -10.84 15.07 6.23
C THR A 124 -11.68 16.30 6.62
N ASP A 125 -11.13 17.28 7.35
CA ASP A 125 -11.87 18.53 7.65
C ASP A 125 -11.77 19.54 6.51
N THR A 126 -10.71 19.50 5.70
CA THR A 126 -10.59 20.34 4.50
C THR A 126 -11.55 19.90 3.39
N VAL A 127 -11.85 18.61 3.25
CA VAL A 127 -12.82 18.10 2.26
C VAL A 127 -14.26 18.47 2.63
N LYS A 128 -14.56 18.68 3.92
CA LYS A 128 -15.89 19.12 4.38
C LYS A 128 -16.11 20.64 4.29
N ASN A 129 -15.05 21.42 4.05
CA ASN A 129 -15.10 22.89 3.94
C ASN A 129 -14.78 23.40 2.53
N ILE A 130 -15.21 22.70 1.47
CA ILE A 130 -15.32 23.31 0.14
C ILE A 130 -16.82 23.62 -0.13
N PRO A 131 -17.37 24.74 0.38
CA PRO A 131 -18.65 25.24 -0.10
C PRO A 131 -18.46 25.82 -1.51
N GLY A 132 -19.21 25.27 -2.48
CA GLY A 132 -19.87 26.09 -3.51
C GLY A 132 -19.05 26.67 -4.67
N ALA A 133 -17.87 26.16 -5.02
CA ALA A 133 -17.15 26.62 -6.22
C ALA A 133 -17.59 25.91 -7.54
N LEU A 134 -18.60 25.04 -7.50
CA LEU A 134 -19.11 24.30 -8.67
C LEU A 134 -20.58 24.61 -8.97
N THR A 135 -21.02 25.86 -8.80
CA THR A 135 -22.23 26.34 -9.49
C THR A 135 -21.82 26.99 -10.81
N PRO A 136 -22.08 26.35 -11.97
CA PRO A 136 -22.08 27.05 -13.24
C PRO A 136 -23.14 28.14 -13.17
N HIS A 137 -22.80 29.39 -13.45
CA HIS A 137 -23.78 30.45 -13.67
C HIS A 137 -24.39 30.24 -15.07
N PRO A 138 -25.70 29.94 -15.20
CA PRO A 138 -26.42 30.14 -16.44
C PRO A 138 -27.01 31.56 -16.39
N GLN A 139 -26.39 32.51 -17.09
CA GLN A 139 -27.05 33.75 -17.50
C GLN A 139 -26.86 33.84 -19.01
N GLU A 140 -27.85 33.31 -19.73
CA GLU A 140 -28.93 34.06 -20.37
C GLU A 140 -28.43 34.95 -21.51
N ARG A 141 -28.58 34.40 -22.72
CA ARG A 141 -28.63 35.15 -23.96
C ARG A 141 -29.78 36.17 -23.87
N SER A 142 -29.44 37.44 -24.03
CA SER A 142 -30.31 38.45 -24.62
C SER A 142 -29.75 38.84 -25.98
#